data_AF-A0A151JSE4-F1
#
_entry.id   AF-A0A151JSE4-F1
#
_cell.length_a   1.000
_cell.length_b   1.000
_cell.length_c   1.000
_cell.angle_alpha   90.00
_cell.angle_beta   90.00
_cell.angle_gamma   90.00
#
_symmetry.space_group_name_H-M   'P 1'
#
loop_
_entity.id
_entity.type
_entity.pdbx_description
1 polymer ?
#
loop_
_entity_poly.entity_id
_entity_poly.type
_entity_poly.pdbx_seq_one_letter_code
_entity_poly.pdbx_strand_id
1 'polypeptide(L)' 'MGKFKTSSNWQFFIKNSSGGLCKICQRQVNCKGNTTNLSNHLKRHHKSVLEKSEDTKDSELIDDPDASLSVST' A
#
# COMPACT_ATOMS: atom_id res chain seq x y z
N MET A 1 -5.26 -24.88 13.68
CA MET A 1 -3.93 -24.23 13.58
C MET A 1 -4.15 -22.90 12.87
N GLY A 2 -3.82 -21.70 13.32
CA GLY A 2 -2.87 -21.24 14.32
C GLY A 2 -2.21 -19.97 13.76
N LYS A 3 -2.70 -18.80 14.19
CA LYS A 3 -2.00 -17.49 14.29
C LYS A 3 -1.25 -16.98 13.04
N PHE A 4 -1.74 -15.89 12.44
CA PHE A 4 -0.84 -14.90 11.79
C PHE A 4 -1.12 -13.50 12.33
N LYS A 5 -0.90 -13.34 13.65
CA LYS A 5 -0.70 -12.02 14.24
C LYS A 5 0.74 -11.59 13.94
N THR A 6 0.97 -11.14 12.71
CA THR A 6 2.13 -10.30 12.44
C THR A 6 1.58 -8.98 11.94
N SER A 7 1.44 -8.01 12.85
CA SER A 7 1.22 -6.59 12.55
C SER A 7 2.48 -6.01 11.88
N SER A 8 2.91 -6.66 10.80
CA SER A 8 4.08 -6.30 10.04
C SER A 8 3.68 -5.14 9.15
N ASN A 9 3.99 -3.94 9.62
CA ASN A 9 3.84 -2.68 8.88
C ASN A 9 4.25 -2.82 7.41
N TRP A 10 5.25 -3.67 7.12
CA TRP A 10 5.69 -4.07 5.77
C TRP A 10 4.61 -4.56 4.80
N GLN A 11 3.41 -4.95 5.24
CA GLN A 11 2.33 -5.28 4.30
C GLN A 11 1.95 -4.08 3.42
N PHE A 12 2.06 -2.87 3.97
CA PHE A 12 1.76 -1.61 3.28
C PHE A 12 2.98 -0.97 2.62
N PHE A 13 4.16 -1.61 2.69
CA PHE A 13 5.39 -1.06 2.12
C PHE A 13 6.08 -2.07 1.20
N ILE A 14 6.67 -1.58 0.12
CA ILE A 14 7.55 -2.35 -0.75
C ILE A 14 8.98 -2.10 -0.30
N LYS A 15 9.72 -3.15 0.07
CA LYS A 15 11.14 -3.02 0.45
C LYS A 15 11.93 -2.45 -0.72
N ASN A 16 12.75 -1.44 -0.42
CA ASN A 16 13.67 -0.80 -1.34
C ASN A 16 15.08 -0.76 -0.72
N SER A 17 16.11 -0.48 -1.51
CA SER A 17 17.53 -0.57 -1.13
C SER A 17 17.90 0.19 0.16
N SER A 18 17.22 1.30 0.47
CA SER A 18 17.45 2.10 1.68
C SER A 18 16.22 2.26 2.59
N GLY A 19 15.13 1.54 2.33
CA GLY A 19 13.91 1.68 3.11
C GLY A 19 12.68 0.98 2.53
N GLY A 20 11.54 1.66 2.56
CA GLY A 20 10.28 1.13 2.04
C GLY A 20 9.45 2.17 1.28
N LEU A 21 8.86 1.80 0.15
CA LEU A 21 7.88 2.61 -0.58
C LEU A 21 6.47 2.31 -0.05
N CYS A 22 5.76 3.32 0.44
CA CYS A 22 4.38 3.15 0.91
C CYS A 22 3.45 2.89 -0.28
N LYS A 23 2.68 1.80 -0.26
CA LYS A 23 1.74 1.45 -1.34
C LYS A 23 0.49 2.35 -1.39
N ILE A 24 0.20 3.08 -0.30
CA ILE A 24 -1.02 3.87 -0.16
C ILE A 24 -0.82 5.29 -0.73
N CYS A 25 0.29 5.93 -0.36
CA CYS A 25 0.62 7.29 -0.84
C CYS A 25 1.84 7.35 -1.77
N GLN A 26 2.40 6.20 -2.15
CA GLN A 26 3.57 6.11 -3.03
C GLN A 26 4.78 6.91 -2.53
N ARG A 27 4.87 7.18 -1.21
CA ARG A 27 5.97 7.94 -0.61
C ARG A 27 7.07 7.00 -0.14
N GLN A 28 8.32 7.35 -0.46
CA GLN A 28 9.49 6.63 0.01
C GLN A 28 9.79 7.00 1.47
N VAL A 29 9.90 5.98 2.32
CA VAL A 29 10.21 6.10 3.74
C VAL A 29 11.51 5.37 4.02
N ASN A 30 12.57 6.13 4.31
CA ASN A 30 13.86 5.57 4.67
C ASN A 30 13.79 4.97 6.07
N CYS A 31 14.26 3.74 6.19
CA CYS A 31 14.28 3.02 7.45
C CYS A 31 15.70 2.51 7.64
N LYS A 32 16.50 3.25 8.43
CA LYS A 32 17.87 2.90 8.81
C LYS A 32 17.87 1.73 9.81
N GLY A 33 17.33 0.58 9.42
CA GLY A 33 17.29 -0.64 10.22
C GLY A 33 16.09 -0.82 11.17
N ASN A 34 15.15 0.13 11.24
CA ASN A 34 13.94 -0.01 12.08
C ASN A 34 12.64 0.20 11.29
N THR A 35 11.53 -0.35 11.81
CA THR A 35 10.19 -0.14 11.27
C THR A 35 9.45 1.04 11.90
N THR A 36 10.05 1.74 12.87
CA THR A 36 9.43 2.85 13.60
C THR A 36 9.01 3.97 12.65
N ASN A 37 9.85 4.27 11.66
CA ASN A 37 9.53 5.27 10.62
C ASN A 37 8.31 4.88 9.80
N LEU A 38 8.14 3.59 9.48
CA LEU A 38 6.99 3.07 8.73
C LEU A 38 5.72 3.15 9.57
N SER A 39 5.79 2.74 10.84
CA SER A 39 4.64 2.83 11.75
C SER A 39 4.22 4.27 11.99
N ASN A 40 5.16 5.19 12.19
CA ASN A 40 4.84 6.60 12.37
C ASN A 40 4.29 7.21 11.07
N HIS A 41 4.79 6.79 9.92
CA HIS A 41 4.23 7.17 8.62
C HIS A 41 2.76 6.76 8.52
N LEU A 42 2.43 5.49 8.81
CA LEU A 42 1.04 5.02 8.83
C LEU A 42 0.21 5.79 9.87
N LYS A 43 0.72 6.00 11.08
CA LYS A 43 -0.02 6.73 12.14
C LYS A 43 -0.29 8.20 11.84
N ARG A 44 0.53 8.85 11.02
CA ARG A 44 0.36 10.27 10.68
C ARG A 44 -0.44 10.47 9.40
N HIS A 45 -0.17 9.65 8.38
CA HIS A 45 -0.73 9.81 7.04
C HIS A 45 -1.87 8.82 6.74
N HIS A 46 -1.92 7.69 7.44
CA HIS A 46 -2.83 6.58 7.17
C HIS A 46 -3.46 6.02 8.47
N LYS A 47 -3.96 6.90 9.35
CA LYS A 47 -4.59 6.49 10.63
C LYS A 47 -5.67 5.42 10.43
N SER A 48 -6.51 5.62 9.41
CA SER A 48 -7.60 4.71 9.05
C SER A 48 -7.13 3.29 8.70
N VAL A 49 -5.91 3.13 8.17
CA VAL A 49 -5.35 1.81 7.82
C VAL A 49 -4.88 1.04 9.04
N LEU A 50 -4.46 1.72 10.12
CA LEU A 50 -4.16 1.05 11.39
C LEU A 50 -5.43 0.48 12.04
N GLU A 51 -6.56 1.14 11.89
CA GLU A 51 -7.85 0.71 12.44
C GLU A 51 -8.46 -0.44 11.64
N LYS A 52 -8.13 -0.54 10.35
CA LYS A 52 -8.69 -1.52 9.41
C LYS A 52 -7.71 -2.64 9.03
N SER A 53 -6.96 -3.15 9.99
CA SER A 53 -5.99 -4.26 9.78
C SER A 53 -6.61 -5.65 9.99
N GLU A 54 -7.90 -5.75 9.71
CA GLU A 54 -8.63 -6.98 9.39
C GLU A 54 -9.30 -6.68 8.03
N ASP A 55 -9.43 -7.66 7.15
CA ASP A 55 -10.00 -7.57 5.79
C ASP A 55 -9.00 -7.26 4.65
N THR A 56 -8.35 -8.33 4.21
CA THR A 56 -7.98 -8.53 2.80
C THR A 56 -9.17 -8.28 1.87
N LYS A 57 -8.92 -7.70 0.69
CA LYS A 57 -9.55 -7.92 -0.64
C LYS A 57 -9.51 -6.60 -1.42
N ASP A 58 -8.61 -6.54 -2.39
CA ASP A 58 -8.87 -6.73 -3.82
C ASP A 58 -9.08 -5.37 -4.50
N SER A 59 -8.31 -5.13 -5.54
CA SER A 59 -8.70 -4.21 -6.60
C SER A 59 -8.28 -4.91 -7.86
N GLU A 60 -9.13 -5.87 -8.20
CA GLU A 60 -9.26 -6.36 -9.55
C GLU A 60 -10.17 -5.38 -10.32
N LEU A 61 -9.80 -5.12 -11.58
CA LEU A 61 -10.63 -4.59 -12.67
C LEU A 61 -10.99 -3.09 -12.62
N ILE A 62 -10.20 -2.29 -13.34
CA ILE A 62 -10.84 -1.34 -14.27
C ILE A 62 -10.63 -1.92 -15.67
N ASP A 63 -11.73 -2.50 -16.13
CA ASP A 63 -12.10 -2.77 -17.50
C ASP A 63 -11.82 -1.53 -18.37
N ASP A 64 -10.95 -1.66 -19.37
CA ASP A 64 -10.76 -0.67 -20.43
C ASP A 64 -11.51 -1.19 -21.68
N PRO A 65 -12.81 -0.87 -21.84
CA PRO A 65 -13.51 -1.13 -23.08
C PRO A 65 -13.14 -0.06 -24.12
N ASP A 66 -12.39 -0.51 -25.12
CA ASP A 66 -12.32 -0.03 -26.50
C ASP A 66 -13.37 1.05 -26.87
N ALA A 67 -12.90 2.27 -27.10
CA ALA A 67 -13.65 3.30 -27.79
C ALA A 67 -12.84 3.83 -28.98
N SER A 68 -12.68 2.98 -29.99
CA SER A 68 -12.48 3.42 -31.36
C SER A 68 -13.80 3.97 -31.89
N LEU A 69 -13.91 5.29 -32.05
CA LEU A 69 -14.89 5.88 -32.96
C LEU A 69 -14.24 7.01 -33.77
N SER A 70 -14.18 6.72 -35.07
CA SER A 70 -13.83 7.55 -36.21
C SER A 70 -14.59 8.88 -36.26
N VAL A 71 -13.88 9.96 -36.60
CA VAL A 71 -14.49 11.09 -37.32
C VAL A 71 -13.78 11.25 -38.66
N SER A 72 -14.51 10.93 -39.73
CA SER A 72 -14.22 11.35 -41.08
C SER A 72 -14.82 12.74 -41.28
N THR A 73 -14.02 13.71 -41.67
CA THR A 73 -14.41 14.83 -42.54
C THR A 73 -13.18 15.29 -43.30
#